data_AF-A0A3N5R0G5-F1
#
_entry.id   AF-A0A3N5R0G5-F1
#
_cell.length_a   1.000
_cell.length_b   1.000
_cell.length_c   1.000
_cell.angle_alpha   90.00
_cell.angle_beta   90.00
_cell.angle_gamma   90.00
#
_symmetry.space_group_name_H-M   'P 1'
#
loop_
_entity.id
_entity.type
_entity.pdbx_description
1 polymer ?
#
loop_
_entity_poly.entity_id
_entity_poly.type
_entity_poly.pdbx_seq_one_letter_code
_entity_poly.pdbx_strand_id
1 'polypeptide(L)'
;MPPPALIDISQIDFSRPVFDIEAIRRINPQRNQMEHLTAVVYVDPVNHAVVGYKDITENEFWVPGHMPGFPLMPGVIMCEAAAQLAGFYAQK
;
A
#
# COMPACT_ATOMS: atom_id res chain seq x y z
N MET A 1 -8.82 20.50 15.63
CA MET A 1 -9.40 19.84 14.43
C MET A 1 -8.30 19.02 13.77
N PRO A 2 -8.59 17.83 13.24
CA PRO A 2 -7.60 17.08 12.48
C PRO A 2 -7.18 17.88 11.23
N PRO A 3 -5.92 17.75 10.78
CA PRO A 3 -5.48 18.37 9.54
C PRO A 3 -6.29 17.83 8.35
N PRO A 4 -6.50 18.64 7.30
CA PRO A 4 -7.10 18.16 6.05
C PRO A 4 -6.30 16.97 5.50
N ALA A 5 -7.01 16.00 4.92
CA ALA A 5 -6.36 14.91 4.21
C ALA A 5 -5.57 15.44 3.00
N LEU A 6 -4.42 14.86 2.73
CA LEU A 6 -3.61 15.22 1.55
C LEU A 6 -4.33 14.86 0.24
N ILE A 7 -5.15 13.80 0.27
CA ILE A 7 -5.92 13.31 -0.87
C ILE A 7 -7.31 12.95 -0.36
N ASP A 8 -8.34 13.39 -1.08
CA ASP A 8 -9.72 12.96 -0.84
C ASP A 8 -9.91 11.54 -1.41
N ILE A 9 -9.85 10.55 -0.52
CA ILE A 9 -10.03 9.14 -0.85
C ILE A 9 -11.39 8.81 -1.46
N SER A 10 -12.42 9.65 -1.27
CA SER A 10 -13.73 9.42 -1.91
C SER A 10 -13.69 9.59 -3.43
N GLN A 11 -12.68 10.27 -3.95
CA GLN A 11 -12.47 10.51 -5.38
C GLN A 11 -11.58 9.45 -6.05
N ILE A 12 -11.09 8.47 -5.29
CA ILE A 12 -10.17 7.44 -5.80
C ILE A 12 -10.96 6.21 -6.26
N ASP A 13 -10.78 5.82 -7.52
CA ASP A 13 -11.36 4.59 -8.08
C ASP A 13 -10.43 3.39 -7.84
N PHE A 14 -10.75 2.60 -6.82
CA PHE A 14 -10.02 1.37 -6.50
C PHE A 14 -10.29 0.21 -7.47
N SER A 15 -11.32 0.30 -8.32
CA SER A 15 -11.68 -0.78 -9.25
C SER A 15 -10.83 -0.79 -10.53
N ARG A 16 -10.10 0.29 -10.79
CA ARG A 16 -9.29 0.49 -12.00
C ARG A 16 -7.87 0.90 -11.63
N PRO A 17 -7.02 -0.05 -11.22
CA PRO A 17 -5.64 0.26 -10.86
C PRO A 17 -4.86 0.80 -12.07
N VAL A 18 -4.07 1.84 -11.83
CA VAL A 18 -3.12 2.40 -12.82
C VAL A 18 -1.92 1.46 -12.98
N PHE A 19 -1.46 0.86 -11.88
CA PHE A 19 -0.45 -0.19 -11.87
C PHE A 19 -0.92 -1.34 -10.99
N ASP A 20 -0.97 -2.53 -11.58
CA ASP A 20 -1.29 -3.78 -10.88
C ASP A 20 -0.06 -4.35 -10.16
N ILE A 21 -0.26 -5.48 -9.49
CA ILE A 21 0.80 -6.15 -8.74
C ILE A 21 1.98 -6.58 -9.64
N GLU A 22 1.72 -6.96 -10.89
CA GLU A 22 2.78 -7.39 -11.82
C GLU A 22 3.63 -6.19 -12.26
N ALA A 23 3.03 -5.03 -12.48
CA ALA A 23 3.75 -3.79 -12.72
C ALA A 23 4.58 -3.37 -11.50
N ILE A 24 4.04 -3.49 -10.28
CA ILE A 24 4.79 -3.22 -9.05
C ILE A 24 5.97 -4.17 -8.91
N ARG A 25 5.78 -5.48 -9.13
CA ARG A 25 6.83 -6.51 -9.03
C ARG A 25 7.99 -6.29 -10.00
N ARG A 26 7.76 -5.65 -11.15
CA ARG A 26 8.82 -5.28 -12.10
C ARG A 26 9.80 -4.24 -11.54
N ILE A 27 9.37 -3.46 -10.55
CA ILE A 27 10.13 -2.35 -9.98
C ILE A 27 10.57 -2.69 -8.55
N ASN A 28 9.62 -3.10 -7.70
CA ASN A 28 9.87 -3.44 -6.31
C ASN A 28 10.40 -4.89 -6.20
N PRO A 29 11.50 -5.14 -5.48
CA PRO A 29 12.07 -6.48 -5.33
C PRO A 29 11.39 -7.35 -4.25
N GLN A 30 10.61 -6.77 -3.33
CA GLN A 30 10.01 -7.49 -2.20
C GLN A 30 9.02 -8.58 -2.66
N ARG A 31 9.00 -9.73 -1.98
CA ARG A 31 8.14 -10.88 -2.31
C ARG A 31 7.59 -11.56 -1.06
N ASN A 32 6.60 -12.42 -1.27
CA ASN A 32 5.99 -13.28 -0.25
C ASN A 32 5.48 -12.45 0.93
N GLN A 33 5.89 -12.79 2.16
CA GLN A 33 5.43 -12.15 3.39
C GLN A 33 5.78 -10.66 3.50
N MET A 34 6.73 -10.17 2.70
CA MET A 34 7.14 -8.77 2.69
C MET A 34 6.59 -7.99 1.48
N GLU A 35 5.65 -8.54 0.71
CA GLU A 35 5.00 -7.84 -0.41
C GLU A 35 3.75 -7.09 0.09
N HIS A 36 3.89 -5.78 0.32
CA HIS A 36 2.91 -4.96 1.03
C HIS A 36 2.21 -3.92 0.16
N LEU A 37 2.12 -4.17 -1.15
CA LEU A 37 1.27 -3.43 -2.07
C LEU A 37 0.39 -4.40 -2.85
N THR A 38 -0.85 -4.03 -3.12
CA THR A 38 -1.73 -4.73 -4.07
C THR A 38 -1.73 -4.02 -5.41
N ALA A 39 -1.93 -2.69 -5.40
CA ALA A 39 -1.95 -1.89 -6.62
C ALA A 39 -1.73 -0.40 -6.33
N VAL A 40 -1.42 0.37 -7.38
CA VAL A 40 -1.40 1.83 -7.39
C VAL A 40 -2.58 2.33 -8.22
N VAL A 41 -3.35 3.25 -7.65
CA VAL A 41 -4.64 3.74 -8.20
C VAL A 41 -4.59 5.22 -8.56
N TYR A 42 -3.58 5.94 -8.11
CA TYR A 42 -3.39 7.35 -8.45
C TYR A 42 -1.90 7.71 -8.46
N VAL A 43 -1.52 8.52 -9.45
CA VAL A 43 -0.18 9.11 -9.55
C VAL A 43 -0.33 10.53 -10.08
N ASP A 44 0.23 11.48 -9.36
CA ASP A 44 0.39 12.87 -9.76
C ASP A 44 1.87 13.24 -9.77
N PRO A 45 2.51 13.23 -10.95
CA PRO A 45 3.92 13.57 -11.08
C PRO A 45 4.23 15.04 -10.75
N VAL A 46 3.27 15.95 -10.90
CA VAL A 46 3.47 17.38 -10.71
C VAL A 46 3.52 17.72 -9.22
N ASN A 47 2.61 17.14 -8.44
CA ASN A 47 2.54 17.38 -7.00
C ASN A 47 3.28 16.32 -6.16
N HIS A 48 3.98 15.38 -6.81
CA HIS A 48 4.65 14.24 -6.18
C HIS A 48 3.73 13.42 -5.26
N ALA A 49 2.50 13.19 -5.71
CA ALA A 49 1.51 12.45 -4.94
C ALA A 49 1.24 11.08 -5.56
N VAL A 50 1.06 10.07 -4.72
CA VAL A 50 0.76 8.70 -5.13
C VAL A 50 -0.21 8.07 -4.15
N VAL A 51 -1.17 7.31 -4.66
CA VAL A 51 -2.06 6.47 -3.84
C VAL A 51 -1.93 5.03 -4.33
N GLY A 52 -1.56 4.16 -3.39
CA GLY A 52 -1.67 2.72 -3.54
C GLY A 52 -2.40 2.14 -2.35
N TYR A 53 -2.76 0.87 -2.46
CA TYR A 53 -3.43 0.16 -1.38
C TYR A 53 -2.89 -1.26 -1.25
N LYS A 54 -3.13 -1.84 -0.08
CA LYS A 54 -2.86 -3.24 0.24
C LYS A 54 -4.16 -3.84 0.75
N ASP A 55 -4.62 -4.87 0.07
CA ASP A 55 -5.69 -5.72 0.58
C ASP A 55 -5.12 -6.61 1.68
N ILE A 56 -5.82 -6.62 2.82
CA ILE A 56 -5.45 -7.41 3.99
C ILE A 56 -6.37 -8.62 4.05
N THR A 57 -5.78 -9.79 4.33
CA THR A 57 -6.53 -11.04 4.50
C THR A 57 -6.21 -11.70 5.83
N GLU A 58 -6.99 -12.71 6.21
CA GLU A 58 -6.72 -13.55 7.39
C GLU A 58 -5.44 -14.40 7.26
N ASN A 59 -4.87 -14.50 6.06
CA ASN A 59 -3.68 -15.31 5.77
C ASN A 59 -2.36 -14.52 5.88
N GLU A 60 -2.40 -13.26 6.33
CA GLU A 60 -1.20 -12.44 6.51
C GLU A 60 -0.28 -13.00 7.60
N PHE A 61 1.05 -12.89 7.41
CA PHE A 61 2.03 -13.54 8.30
C PHE A 61 1.95 -13.07 9.76
N TRP A 62 1.44 -11.85 9.99
CA TRP A 62 1.31 -11.24 11.31
C TRP A 62 -0.01 -11.61 12.00
N VAL A 63 -1.02 -12.11 11.27
CA VAL A 63 -2.34 -12.47 11.84
C VAL A 63 -2.25 -13.46 13.00
N PRO A 64 -1.45 -14.55 12.94
CA PRO A 64 -1.36 -15.50 14.05
C PRO A 64 -0.78 -14.92 15.34
N GLY A 65 0.02 -13.85 15.24
CA GLY A 65 0.84 -13.34 16.35
C GLY A 65 0.52 -11.92 16.79
N HIS A 66 -0.24 -11.14 16.01
CA HIS A 66 -0.47 -9.73 16.30
C HIS A 66 -1.94 -9.37 16.07
N MET A 67 -2.85 -9.63 17.03
CA MET A 67 -2.65 -10.41 18.26
C MET A 67 -3.49 -11.71 18.19
N PRO A 68 -3.10 -12.81 18.87
CA PRO A 68 -3.91 -14.02 18.89
C PRO A 68 -5.35 -13.73 19.35
N GLY A 69 -6.34 -14.08 18.51
CA GLY A 69 -7.78 -13.81 18.76
C GLY A 69 -8.23 -12.36 18.49
N PHE A 70 -7.31 -11.45 18.18
CA PHE A 70 -7.59 -10.06 17.82
C PHE A 70 -6.54 -9.57 16.81
N PRO A 71 -6.60 -10.02 15.55
CA PRO A 71 -5.63 -9.64 14.55
C PRO A 71 -5.71 -8.13 14.27
N LEU A 72 -4.57 -7.46 14.38
CA LEU A 72 -4.38 -6.04 14.19
C LEU A 72 -3.14 -5.86 13.32
N MET A 73 -3.22 -5.15 12.22
CA MET A 73 -2.02 -4.93 11.40
C MET A 73 -0.96 -4.15 12.21
N PRO A 74 0.30 -4.63 12.31
CA PRO A 74 1.32 -3.88 13.01
C PRO A 74 1.60 -2.55 12.32
N GLY A 75 1.70 -1.46 13.09
CA GLY A 75 1.96 -0.12 12.54
C GLY A 75 3.26 -0.04 11.73
N VAL A 76 4.28 -0.83 12.10
CA VAL A 76 5.53 -0.92 11.33
C VAL A 76 5.35 -1.54 9.93
N ILE A 77 4.37 -2.43 9.75
CA ILE A 77 4.03 -2.98 8.42
C ILE A 77 3.25 -1.95 7.61
N MET A 78 2.45 -1.10 8.23
CA MET A 78 1.84 0.05 7.55
C MET A 78 2.91 1.02 7.04
N CYS A 79 3.94 1.29 7.86
CA CYS A 79 5.09 2.10 7.45
C CYS A 79 5.85 1.45 6.29
N GLU A 80 6.08 0.14 6.33
CA GLU A 80 6.72 -0.59 5.23
C GLU A 80 5.90 -0.54 3.94
N ALA A 81 4.57 -0.69 4.00
CA ALA A 81 3.70 -0.54 2.84
C ALA A 81 3.83 0.86 2.20
N ALA A 82 3.85 1.91 3.03
CA ALA A 82 4.07 3.28 2.57
C ALA A 82 5.47 3.47 1.96
N ALA A 83 6.50 2.87 2.56
CA ALA A 83 7.87 2.91 2.04
C ALA A 83 7.99 2.19 0.69
N GLN A 84 7.34 1.05 0.51
CA GLN A 84 7.28 0.34 -0.77
C GLN A 84 6.56 1.15 -1.85
N LEU A 85 5.48 1.86 -1.49
CA LEU A 85 4.77 2.74 -2.42
C LEU A 85 5.65 3.91 -2.87
N ALA A 86 6.34 4.54 -1.92
CA ALA A 86 7.30 5.61 -2.21
C ALA A 86 8.47 5.11 -3.07
N GLY A 87 8.99 3.92 -2.76
CA GLY A 87 10.06 3.27 -3.52
C GLY A 87 9.65 2.95 -4.96
N PHE A 88 8.41 2.47 -5.16
CA PHE A 88 7.83 2.28 -6.49
C PHE A 88 7.73 3.62 -7.23
N TYR A 89 7.16 4.64 -6.59
CA TYR A 89 7.00 5.97 -7.20
C TYR A 89 8.33 6.61 -7.62
N ALA A 90 9.38 6.45 -6.81
CA ALA A 90 10.69 7.03 -7.08
C ALA A 90 11.46 6.35 -8.22
N GLN A 91 11.14 5.09 -8.55
CA GLN A 91 11.90 4.26 -9.50
C GLN A 91 11.15 3.96 -10.80
N LYS A 92 9.86 4.29 -10.89
CA LYS A 92 9.00 3.98 -12.05
C LYS A 92 9.16 4.93 -13.23
#